data_AF-A0A920DPD8-F1
#
_entry.id   AF-A0A920DPD8-F1
#
_cell.length_a   1.000
_cell.length_b   1.000
_cell.length_c   1.000
_cell.angle_alpha   90.00
_cell.angle_beta   90.00
_cell.angle_gamma   90.00
#
_symmetry.space_group_name_H-M   'P 1'
#
loop_
_entity.id
_entity.type
_entity.pdbx_description
1 polymer ?
#
loop_
_entity_poly.entity_id
_entity_poly.type
_entity_poly.pdbx_seq_one_letter_code
_entity_poly.pdbx_strand_id
1 'polypeptide(L)'
;MRCTPKHIVLSLALLAFSAPAFAGWRDVTNLPAAVSDAVAAAVDDGLYVMSGAPGQGLRQFFEFYDTKNDGWRPLTPMPANLWRFSLTAGNGQLFVIGGRDQGTGDMSSDVWMYTPQSAIWIELPTLPQARAGHASFFADGSVYVIGGVGEKNDRVLRYVSRLGRWETVGAAMPEPVANAAWTKKGDLLIVAGGVGANGRDSNSVQVFNTKTLKWSRLAALPQASSGGALGVVDGALHYAGGFSQSAQKVLSRHVRYNGKMWRDLDAMPQGRHQMAYAGSGSAFFIIGGALGGGFYSLFTGSSRAHVFTTDRPSNGE
;
A
#
# COMPACT_ATOMS: atom_id res chain seq x y z
N MET A 1 2.32 76.64 -9.86
CA MET A 1 2.57 75.42 -10.66
C MET A 1 2.88 74.28 -9.71
N ARG A 2 2.00 73.29 -9.57
CA ARG A 2 2.17 72.15 -8.66
C ARG A 2 2.78 70.98 -9.44
N CYS A 3 3.93 70.48 -9.00
CA CYS A 3 4.52 69.21 -9.46
C CYS A 3 3.71 68.03 -8.91
N THR A 4 3.30 67.11 -9.78
CA THR A 4 2.80 65.78 -9.40
C THR A 4 3.92 64.74 -9.59
N PRO A 5 4.12 63.79 -8.65
CA PRO A 5 5.09 62.72 -8.86
C PRO A 5 4.46 61.63 -9.74
N LYS A 6 5.20 61.17 -10.76
CA LYS A 6 4.85 59.96 -11.51
C LYS A 6 5.21 58.74 -10.67
N HIS A 7 4.20 58.02 -10.18
CA HIS A 7 4.41 56.68 -9.63
C HIS A 7 4.63 55.68 -10.78
N ILE A 8 5.82 55.10 -10.84
CA ILE A 8 6.11 53.96 -11.70
C ILE A 8 5.59 52.73 -10.97
N VAL A 9 4.53 52.11 -11.50
CA VAL A 9 4.07 50.79 -11.05
C VAL A 9 4.94 49.75 -11.76
N LEU A 10 5.82 49.10 -11.01
CA LEU A 10 6.61 47.98 -11.49
C LEU A 10 5.75 46.72 -11.37
N SER A 11 5.12 46.28 -12.46
CA SER A 11 4.43 44.99 -12.51
C SER A 11 5.48 43.88 -12.49
N LEU A 12 5.59 43.20 -11.36
CA LEU A 12 6.40 41.98 -11.22
C LEU A 12 5.66 40.84 -11.94
N ALA A 13 6.05 40.53 -13.17
CA ALA A 13 5.59 39.33 -13.85
C ALA A 13 6.19 38.11 -13.12
N LEU A 14 5.37 37.38 -12.37
CA LEU A 14 5.75 36.11 -11.78
C LEU A 14 5.88 35.10 -12.93
N LEU A 15 7.12 34.83 -13.37
CA LEU A 15 7.42 33.72 -14.26
C LEU A 15 7.13 32.42 -13.49
N ALA A 16 5.95 31.85 -13.70
CA ALA A 16 5.65 30.49 -13.27
C ALA A 16 6.52 29.54 -14.08
N PHE A 17 7.62 29.06 -13.48
CA PHE A 17 8.34 27.91 -14.02
C PHE A 17 7.45 26.68 -13.84
N SER A 18 6.76 26.25 -14.91
CA SER A 18 6.19 24.91 -14.94
C SER A 18 7.34 23.92 -15.06
N ALA A 19 7.66 23.19 -13.99
CA ALA A 19 8.52 22.03 -14.11
C ALA A 19 7.93 21.11 -15.21
N PRO A 20 8.74 20.57 -16.12
CA PRO A 20 8.22 19.65 -17.14
C PRO A 20 7.54 18.47 -16.44
N ALA A 21 6.30 18.17 -16.85
CA ALA A 21 5.63 16.95 -16.43
C ALA A 21 6.50 15.77 -16.89
N PHE A 22 6.85 14.90 -15.95
CA PHE A 22 7.68 13.73 -16.20
C PHE A 22 6.80 12.48 -16.08
N ALA A 23 6.64 11.73 -17.17
CA ALA A 23 6.13 10.38 -17.12
C ALA A 23 7.25 9.41 -16.78
N GLY A 24 6.93 8.43 -15.94
CA GLY A 24 7.85 7.37 -15.59
C GLY A 24 8.27 7.39 -14.13
N TRP A 25 9.26 6.57 -13.82
CA TRP A 25 9.80 6.43 -12.48
C TRP A 25 10.82 7.51 -12.15
N ARG A 26 10.67 8.09 -10.98
CA ARG A 26 11.68 8.99 -10.40
C ARG A 26 11.91 8.69 -8.93
N ASP A 27 13.08 9.10 -8.45
CA ASP A 27 13.40 9.13 -7.04
C ASP A 27 12.56 10.19 -6.32
N VAL A 28 12.22 9.90 -5.08
CA VAL A 28 11.75 10.86 -4.07
C VAL A 28 12.61 10.70 -2.82
N THR A 29 12.42 11.54 -1.81
CA THR A 29 13.18 11.48 -0.57
C THR A 29 13.11 10.07 0.04
N ASN A 30 14.27 9.47 0.21
CA ASN A 30 14.41 8.13 0.78
C ASN A 30 13.97 8.08 2.24
N LEU A 31 13.57 6.90 2.69
CA LEU A 31 13.24 6.65 4.09
C LEU A 31 14.46 6.94 4.99
N PRO A 32 14.24 7.45 6.22
CA PRO A 32 15.29 7.63 7.22
C PRO A 32 15.95 6.32 7.69
N ALA A 33 15.32 5.18 7.42
CA ALA A 33 15.80 3.84 7.73
C ALA A 33 15.45 2.86 6.61
N ALA A 34 16.30 1.85 6.41
CA ALA A 34 15.98 0.76 5.51
C ALA A 34 14.94 -0.16 6.15
N VAL A 35 13.85 -0.45 5.42
CA VAL A 35 12.73 -1.25 5.93
C VAL A 35 12.29 -2.31 4.92
N SER A 36 11.86 -3.46 5.43
CA SER A 36 11.15 -4.53 4.70
C SER A 36 9.82 -4.83 5.40
N ASP A 37 8.95 -5.62 4.77
CA ASP A 37 7.59 -5.88 5.28
C ASP A 37 6.86 -4.58 5.66
N ALA A 38 7.10 -3.55 4.85
CA ALA A 38 6.46 -2.25 5.02
C ALA A 38 5.09 -2.28 4.36
N VAL A 39 4.14 -1.61 5.00
CA VAL A 39 2.80 -1.36 4.48
C VAL A 39 2.56 0.14 4.47
N ALA A 40 1.80 0.62 3.49
CA ALA A 40 1.39 2.02 3.43
C ALA A 40 -0.11 2.15 3.30
N ALA A 41 -0.65 3.21 3.89
CA ALA A 41 -2.00 3.68 3.63
C ALA A 41 -1.95 5.15 3.19
N ALA A 42 -2.61 5.45 2.08
CA ALA A 42 -2.80 6.82 1.63
C ALA A 42 -3.97 7.47 2.38
N VAL A 43 -3.75 8.68 2.89
CA VAL A 43 -4.79 9.56 3.44
C VAL A 43 -4.48 10.96 2.92
N ASP A 44 -5.47 11.57 2.27
CA ASP A 44 -5.33 12.88 1.62
C ASP A 44 -4.08 12.91 0.69
N ASP A 45 -3.17 13.87 0.89
CA ASP A 45 -1.93 14.05 0.12
C ASP A 45 -0.70 13.40 0.79
N GLY A 46 -0.90 12.43 1.68
CA GLY A 46 0.18 11.82 2.43
C GLY A 46 0.09 10.31 2.53
N LEU A 47 1.24 9.69 2.81
CA LEU A 47 1.35 8.25 3.01
C LEU A 47 1.78 7.96 4.45
N TYR A 48 0.99 7.15 5.13
CA TYR A 48 1.34 6.58 6.42
C TYR A 48 2.05 5.26 6.18
N VAL A 49 3.33 5.19 6.54
CA VAL A 49 4.18 4.04 6.26
C VAL A 49 4.60 3.40 7.57
N MET A 50 4.32 2.11 7.68
CA MET A 50 4.64 1.32 8.87
C MET A 50 5.38 0.06 8.45
N SER A 51 6.39 -0.34 9.21
CA SER A 51 7.13 -1.57 8.93
C SER A 51 7.18 -2.46 10.16
N GLY A 52 7.17 -3.76 9.89
CA GLY A 52 7.45 -4.79 10.88
C GLY A 52 8.93 -4.99 11.18
N ALA A 53 9.83 -4.11 10.74
CA ALA A 53 11.22 -4.05 11.19
C ALA A 53 11.41 -2.86 12.15
N PRO A 54 12.31 -2.94 13.14
CA PRO A 54 12.60 -1.80 14.00
C PRO A 54 13.12 -0.62 13.17
N GLY A 55 12.67 0.59 13.50
CA GLY A 55 13.19 1.84 12.95
C GLY A 55 14.53 2.24 13.59
N GLN A 56 14.94 3.50 13.40
CA GLN A 56 16.09 4.05 14.13
C GLN A 56 15.82 4.01 15.64
N GLY A 57 16.67 3.30 16.40
CA GLY A 57 16.58 3.20 17.86
C GLY A 57 15.35 2.45 18.39
N LEU A 58 15.34 1.11 18.23
CA LEU A 58 14.43 0.10 18.82
C LEU A 58 12.90 0.34 18.78
N ARG A 59 12.41 1.47 18.29
CA ARG A 59 10.98 1.76 18.13
C ARG A 59 10.45 1.12 16.85
N GLN A 60 9.17 0.75 16.84
CA GLN A 60 8.52 0.31 15.61
C GLN A 60 8.52 1.45 14.58
N PHE A 61 8.88 1.15 13.34
CA PHE A 61 8.91 2.15 12.27
C PHE A 61 7.49 2.59 11.93
N PHE A 62 7.18 3.86 12.18
CA PHE A 62 5.92 4.48 11.76
C PHE A 62 6.14 5.95 11.44
N GLU A 63 6.07 6.26 10.15
CA GLU A 63 6.44 7.56 9.61
C GLU A 63 5.36 8.03 8.62
N PHE A 64 5.19 9.34 8.53
CA PHE A 64 4.36 9.99 7.53
C PHE A 64 5.25 10.57 6.43
N TYR A 65 4.91 10.28 5.17
CA TYR A 65 5.51 10.89 4.00
C TYR A 65 4.56 11.92 3.40
N ASP A 66 5.01 13.17 3.37
CA ASP A 66 4.34 14.29 2.72
C ASP A 66 4.65 14.26 1.22
N THR A 67 3.66 13.91 0.40
CA THR A 67 3.87 13.79 -1.06
C THR A 67 4.01 15.14 -1.76
N LYS A 68 3.58 16.24 -1.13
CA LYS A 68 3.68 17.60 -1.67
C LYS A 68 5.05 18.21 -1.40
N ASN A 69 5.53 18.05 -0.17
CA ASN A 69 6.81 18.63 0.27
C ASN A 69 8.00 17.65 0.14
N ASP A 70 7.75 16.42 -0.29
CA ASP A 70 8.76 15.37 -0.46
C ASP A 70 9.60 15.18 0.83
N GLY A 71 8.91 14.88 1.93
CA GLY A 71 9.54 14.86 3.25
C GLY A 71 8.92 13.84 4.19
N TRP A 72 9.75 13.35 5.12
CA TRP A 72 9.36 12.39 6.14
C TRP A 72 9.25 13.04 7.51
N ARG A 73 8.28 12.58 8.30
CA ARG A 73 8.22 12.90 9.74
C ARG A 73 7.77 11.69 10.55
N PRO A 74 8.30 11.53 11.79
CA PRO A 74 7.90 10.44 12.65
C PRO A 74 6.49 10.64 13.21
N LEU A 75 5.85 9.50 13.49
CA LEU A 75 4.55 9.41 14.14
C LEU A 75 4.68 8.68 15.48
N THR A 76 3.63 8.77 16.30
CA THR A 76 3.54 8.02 17.56
C THR A 76 3.52 6.52 17.25
N PRO A 77 4.53 5.73 17.67
CA PRO A 77 4.57 4.30 17.38
C PRO A 77 3.40 3.57 18.05
N MET A 78 2.95 2.47 17.43
CA MET A 78 1.91 1.62 18.01
C MET A 78 2.43 0.94 19.27
N PRO A 79 1.59 0.75 20.31
CA PRO A 79 1.98 0.05 21.54
C PRO A 79 1.99 -1.49 21.38
N ALA A 80 2.39 -2.01 20.22
CA ALA A 80 2.50 -3.44 19.94
C ALA A 80 3.59 -3.70 18.91
N ASN A 81 4.33 -4.80 19.07
CA ASN A 81 5.49 -5.11 18.24
C ASN A 81 5.17 -6.18 17.20
N LEU A 82 4.48 -5.76 16.14
CA LEU A 82 3.94 -6.65 15.11
C LEU A 82 4.72 -6.53 13.79
N TRP A 83 4.72 -7.61 13.00
CA TRP A 83 5.16 -7.63 11.60
C TRP A 83 4.17 -8.41 10.72
N ARG A 84 4.19 -8.20 9.40
CA ARG A 84 3.21 -8.78 8.44
C ARG A 84 1.74 -8.52 8.81
N PHE A 85 1.47 -7.45 9.55
CA PHE A 85 0.13 -6.91 9.73
C PHE A 85 -0.35 -6.25 8.44
N SER A 86 -1.63 -5.95 8.35
CA SER A 86 -2.17 -5.09 7.29
C SER A 86 -2.42 -3.68 7.84
N LEU A 87 -2.35 -2.68 6.97
CA LEU A 87 -2.62 -1.27 7.28
C LEU A 87 -3.62 -0.74 6.25
N THR A 88 -4.75 -0.19 6.71
CA THR A 88 -5.73 0.47 5.84
C THR A 88 -6.17 1.80 6.43
N ALA A 89 -6.42 2.78 5.56
CA ALA A 89 -7.06 4.05 5.90
C ALA A 89 -8.57 4.01 5.67
N GLY A 90 -9.33 4.72 6.49
CA GLY A 90 -10.78 4.87 6.37
C GLY A 90 -11.32 5.95 7.29
N ASN A 91 -12.20 6.83 6.80
CA ASN A 91 -12.80 7.92 7.59
C ASN A 91 -11.77 8.76 8.37
N GLY A 92 -10.61 9.06 7.77
CA GLY A 92 -9.54 9.83 8.42
C GLY A 92 -8.76 9.07 9.50
N GLN A 93 -9.04 7.79 9.71
CA GLN A 93 -8.38 6.91 10.67
C GLN A 93 -7.54 5.86 9.95
N LEU A 94 -6.58 5.28 10.66
CA LEU A 94 -5.82 4.12 10.20
C LEU A 94 -6.14 2.91 11.07
N PHE A 95 -6.16 1.74 10.45
CA PHE A 95 -6.39 0.46 11.11
C PHE A 95 -5.21 -0.47 10.84
N VAL A 96 -4.56 -0.92 11.91
CA VAL A 96 -3.52 -1.95 11.89
C VAL A 96 -4.13 -3.25 12.39
N ILE A 97 -4.01 -4.33 11.62
CA ILE A 97 -4.79 -5.54 11.84
C ILE A 97 -3.91 -6.79 11.77
N GLY A 98 -4.01 -7.62 12.80
CA GLY A 98 -3.33 -8.90 12.93
C GLY A 98 -1.81 -8.80 12.75
N GLY A 99 -1.24 -9.77 12.04
CA GLY A 99 0.20 -9.89 11.85
C GLY A 99 0.78 -10.96 12.75
N ARG A 100 2.05 -10.81 13.09
CA ARG A 100 2.79 -11.70 13.99
C ARG A 100 3.52 -10.88 15.03
N ASP A 101 3.57 -11.39 16.25
CA ASP A 101 4.46 -10.86 17.27
C ASP A 101 5.92 -11.05 16.83
N GLN A 102 6.76 -10.03 17.00
CA GLN A 102 8.18 -10.12 16.65
C GLN A 102 9.00 -11.01 17.60
N GLY A 103 8.62 -11.08 18.88
CA GLY A 103 9.35 -11.83 19.90
C GLY A 103 9.02 -13.31 19.90
N THR A 104 7.73 -13.66 19.82
CA THR A 104 7.27 -15.06 19.85
C THR A 104 7.07 -15.66 18.46
N GLY A 105 6.81 -14.83 17.45
CA GLY A 105 6.45 -15.27 16.10
C GLY A 105 4.99 -15.71 15.96
N ASP A 106 4.20 -15.69 17.05
CA ASP A 106 2.81 -16.10 17.06
C ASP A 106 1.95 -15.16 16.21
N MET A 107 0.91 -15.70 15.58
CA MET A 107 -0.05 -14.87 14.86
C MET A 107 -0.91 -14.09 15.85
N SER A 108 -1.09 -12.80 15.61
CA SER A 108 -1.95 -11.93 16.42
C SER A 108 -3.33 -11.78 15.78
N SER A 109 -4.35 -11.63 16.63
CA SER A 109 -5.70 -11.21 16.27
C SER A 109 -5.97 -9.74 16.60
N ASP A 110 -4.97 -9.00 17.07
CA ASP A 110 -5.16 -7.65 17.58
C ASP A 110 -5.53 -6.68 16.46
N VAL A 111 -6.28 -5.66 16.84
CA VAL A 111 -6.74 -4.62 15.94
C VAL A 111 -6.50 -3.29 16.62
N TRP A 112 -5.72 -2.43 15.98
CA TRP A 112 -5.36 -1.12 16.49
C TRP A 112 -5.87 -0.04 15.54
N MET A 113 -6.40 1.03 16.12
CA MET A 113 -6.84 2.21 15.39
C MET A 113 -5.98 3.40 15.78
N TYR A 114 -5.48 4.12 14.79
CA TYR A 114 -4.75 5.37 14.97
C TYR A 114 -5.55 6.54 14.43
N THR A 115 -5.66 7.60 15.23
CA THR A 115 -6.27 8.87 14.81
C THR A 115 -5.15 9.90 14.59
N PRO A 116 -4.82 10.26 13.35
CA PRO A 116 -3.70 11.16 13.07
C PRO A 116 -3.81 12.54 13.72
N GLN A 117 -5.02 13.08 13.87
CA GLN A 117 -5.24 14.43 14.41
C GLN A 117 -4.90 14.52 15.90
N SER A 118 -5.16 13.46 16.67
CA SER A 118 -4.84 13.38 18.10
C SER A 118 -3.56 12.62 18.40
N ALA A 119 -3.02 11.90 17.40
CA ALA A 119 -1.88 11.01 17.53
C ALA A 119 -2.06 9.90 18.58
N ILE A 120 -3.31 9.43 18.74
CA ILE A 120 -3.71 8.42 19.73
C ILE A 120 -3.95 7.07 19.06
N TRP A 121 -3.47 6.01 19.72
CA TRP A 121 -3.80 4.62 19.43
C TRP A 121 -4.89 4.11 20.36
N ILE A 122 -5.83 3.35 19.81
CA ILE A 122 -6.90 2.69 20.55
C ILE A 122 -6.96 1.23 20.08
N GLU A 123 -7.04 0.31 21.03
CA GLU A 123 -7.30 -1.10 20.74
C GLU A 123 -8.79 -1.31 20.41
N LEU A 124 -9.06 -2.06 19.35
CA LEU A 124 -10.40 -2.41 18.87
C LEU A 124 -10.68 -3.90 19.09
N PRO A 125 -11.95 -4.34 18.99
CA PRO A 125 -12.30 -5.75 19.05
C PRO A 125 -11.46 -6.62 18.10
N THR A 126 -10.88 -7.67 18.65
CA THR A 126 -9.95 -8.57 17.97
C THR A 126 -10.61 -9.37 16.86
N LEU A 127 -9.80 -9.83 15.90
CA LEU A 127 -10.24 -10.77 14.87
C LEU A 127 -10.73 -12.09 15.50
N PRO A 128 -11.76 -12.74 14.94
CA PRO A 128 -12.19 -14.06 15.40
C PRO A 128 -11.11 -15.15 15.31
N GLN A 129 -10.18 -15.00 14.36
CA GLN A 129 -9.01 -15.86 14.18
C GLN A 129 -7.80 -14.98 13.85
N ALA A 130 -6.67 -15.28 14.49
CA ALA A 130 -5.40 -14.63 14.22
C ALA A 130 -4.93 -14.85 12.78
N ARG A 131 -4.30 -13.84 12.18
CA ARG A 131 -3.98 -13.84 10.73
C ARG A 131 -2.80 -12.94 10.41
N ALA A 132 -1.94 -13.34 9.47
CA ALA A 132 -0.80 -12.54 9.01
C ALA A 132 -0.67 -12.53 7.48
N GLY A 133 -0.01 -11.52 6.91
CA GLY A 133 0.24 -11.39 5.47
C GLY A 133 -1.03 -11.28 4.63
N HIS A 134 -2.09 -10.70 5.21
CA HIS A 134 -3.42 -10.55 4.61
C HIS A 134 -3.62 -9.14 4.04
N ALA A 135 -4.67 -8.97 3.24
CA ALA A 135 -5.14 -7.66 2.80
C ALA A 135 -6.19 -7.12 3.78
N SER A 136 -6.19 -5.81 4.00
CA SER A 136 -7.31 -5.11 4.62
C SER A 136 -7.67 -3.86 3.85
N PHE A 137 -8.93 -3.41 3.96
CA PHE A 137 -9.40 -2.23 3.23
C PHE A 137 -10.61 -1.63 3.91
N PHE A 138 -10.84 -0.33 3.68
CA PHE A 138 -12.04 0.36 4.13
C PHE A 138 -13.01 0.58 2.96
N ALA A 139 -14.23 0.09 3.11
CA ALA A 139 -15.34 0.29 2.18
C ALA A 139 -16.63 0.44 2.98
N ASP A 140 -17.63 1.13 2.43
CA ASP A 140 -18.99 1.24 3.00
C ASP A 140 -19.11 1.51 4.53
N GLY A 141 -18.14 2.20 5.12
CA GLY A 141 -18.10 2.51 6.55
C GLY A 141 -17.50 1.41 7.43
N SER A 142 -17.01 0.34 6.82
CA SER A 142 -16.49 -0.87 7.46
C SER A 142 -15.07 -1.22 7.01
N VAL A 143 -14.32 -1.82 7.92
CA VAL A 143 -13.02 -2.44 7.62
C VAL A 143 -13.26 -3.88 7.18
N TYR A 144 -12.59 -4.31 6.13
CA TYR A 144 -12.63 -5.67 5.63
C TYR A 144 -11.24 -6.31 5.70
N VAL A 145 -11.20 -7.63 5.87
CA VAL A 145 -9.96 -8.42 5.96
C VAL A 145 -10.09 -9.68 5.10
N ILE A 146 -9.12 -9.94 4.23
CA ILE A 146 -9.13 -11.06 3.27
C ILE A 146 -7.75 -11.70 3.08
N GLY A 147 -7.72 -13.03 2.93
CA GLY A 147 -6.51 -13.79 2.60
C GLY A 147 -5.56 -13.92 3.78
N GLY A 148 -4.27 -14.07 3.49
CA GLY A 148 -3.21 -14.28 4.48
C GLY A 148 -3.03 -15.73 4.91
N VAL A 149 -2.28 -15.91 5.97
CA VAL A 149 -2.12 -17.20 6.68
C VAL A 149 -2.87 -17.15 8.01
N GLY A 150 -3.36 -18.30 8.46
CA GLY A 150 -4.21 -18.45 9.65
C GLY A 150 -5.37 -19.39 9.37
N GLU A 151 -6.11 -19.77 10.41
CA GLU A 151 -7.33 -20.55 10.22
C GLU A 151 -8.38 -19.75 9.45
N LYS A 152 -9.13 -20.42 8.57
CA LYS A 152 -10.26 -19.82 7.82
C LYS A 152 -9.84 -18.56 7.05
N ASN A 153 -8.62 -18.55 6.50
CA ASN A 153 -8.04 -17.43 5.74
C ASN A 153 -8.75 -17.14 4.41
N ASP A 154 -9.58 -18.08 3.94
CA ASP A 154 -10.48 -17.95 2.80
C ASP A 154 -11.70 -17.07 3.10
N ARG A 155 -12.07 -16.88 4.37
CA ARG A 155 -13.21 -16.04 4.77
C ARG A 155 -12.90 -14.56 4.65
N VAL A 156 -13.87 -13.83 4.10
CA VAL A 156 -13.90 -12.37 4.13
C VAL A 156 -14.54 -11.92 5.44
N LEU A 157 -13.77 -11.19 6.25
CA LEU A 157 -14.26 -10.61 7.49
C LEU A 157 -14.61 -9.14 7.26
N ARG A 158 -15.69 -8.68 7.90
CA ARG A 158 -16.12 -7.28 7.95
C ARG A 158 -16.27 -6.84 9.40
N TYR A 159 -15.63 -5.72 9.77
CA TYR A 159 -15.86 -5.07 11.05
C TYR A 159 -17.06 -4.14 10.94
N VAL A 160 -18.07 -4.41 11.75
CA VAL A 160 -19.30 -3.62 11.82
C VAL A 160 -19.20 -2.70 13.03
N SER A 161 -18.71 -1.47 12.82
CA SER A 161 -18.41 -0.51 13.89
C SER A 161 -19.59 -0.26 14.83
N ARG A 162 -20.81 -0.13 14.29
CA ARG A 162 -22.05 0.05 15.09
C ARG A 162 -22.35 -1.11 16.04
N LEU A 163 -21.82 -2.31 15.77
CA LEU A 163 -22.02 -3.52 16.56
C LEU A 163 -20.77 -3.93 17.35
N GLY A 164 -19.64 -3.24 17.15
CA GLY A 164 -18.37 -3.55 17.79
C GLY A 164 -17.89 -4.99 17.54
N ARG A 165 -18.20 -5.59 16.38
CA ARG A 165 -17.85 -6.99 16.10
C ARG A 165 -17.48 -7.26 14.65
N TRP A 166 -16.77 -8.36 14.46
CA TRP A 166 -16.48 -8.94 13.16
C TRP A 166 -17.55 -9.93 12.74
N GLU A 167 -17.84 -9.96 11.45
CA GLU A 167 -18.71 -10.96 10.83
C GLU A 167 -18.07 -11.50 9.55
N THR A 168 -18.40 -12.75 9.20
CA THR A 168 -18.05 -13.31 7.89
C THR A 168 -19.09 -12.88 6.87
N VAL A 169 -18.64 -12.38 5.72
CA VAL A 169 -19.53 -11.87 4.65
C VAL A 169 -19.17 -12.48 3.30
N GLY A 170 -20.18 -12.67 2.46
CA GLY A 170 -19.98 -13.14 1.09
C GLY A 170 -19.46 -14.57 0.96
N ALA A 171 -19.08 -14.91 -0.26
CA ALA A 171 -18.46 -16.20 -0.57
C ALA A 171 -16.99 -16.24 -0.13
N ALA A 172 -16.49 -17.45 0.15
CA ALA A 172 -15.08 -17.68 0.41
C ALA A 172 -14.22 -17.27 -0.79
N MET A 173 -13.01 -16.77 -0.50
CA MET A 173 -12.00 -16.43 -1.50
C MET A 173 -11.67 -17.69 -2.33
N PRO A 174 -11.87 -17.67 -3.66
CA PRO A 174 -11.71 -18.85 -4.50
C PRO A 174 -10.31 -19.47 -4.43
N GLU A 175 -9.29 -18.64 -4.29
CA GLU A 175 -7.90 -19.06 -4.15
C GLU A 175 -7.26 -18.27 -3.00
N PRO A 176 -7.24 -18.81 -1.78
CA PRO A 176 -6.65 -18.14 -0.62
C PRO A 176 -5.16 -17.91 -0.83
N VAL A 177 -4.74 -16.65 -0.73
CA VAL A 177 -3.33 -16.23 -0.91
C VAL A 177 -2.86 -15.38 0.25
N ALA A 178 -1.58 -15.52 0.60
CA ALA A 178 -0.87 -14.65 1.52
C ALA A 178 0.17 -13.80 0.78
N ASN A 179 0.58 -12.67 1.36
CA ASN A 179 1.57 -11.76 0.77
C ASN A 179 1.22 -11.34 -0.67
N ALA A 180 -0.08 -11.25 -0.98
CA ALA A 180 -0.57 -10.74 -2.25
C ALA A 180 -0.56 -9.20 -2.25
N ALA A 181 -0.42 -8.61 -3.43
CA ALA A 181 -0.66 -7.18 -3.59
C ALA A 181 -2.17 -6.94 -3.63
N TRP A 182 -2.65 -5.81 -3.11
CA TRP A 182 -4.07 -5.49 -3.12
C TRP A 182 -4.31 -4.00 -3.37
N THR A 183 -5.48 -3.66 -3.92
CA THR A 183 -5.91 -2.27 -4.07
C THR A 183 -7.43 -2.18 -4.10
N LYS A 184 -7.95 -0.99 -3.80
CA LYS A 184 -9.38 -0.68 -3.93
C LYS A 184 -9.59 0.17 -5.19
N LYS A 185 -10.59 -0.20 -6.00
CA LYS A 185 -11.06 0.58 -7.14
C LYS A 185 -12.58 0.67 -7.10
N GLY A 186 -13.12 1.79 -6.62
CA GLY A 186 -14.55 1.93 -6.36
C GLY A 186 -15.02 0.92 -5.32
N ASP A 187 -16.05 0.14 -5.65
CA ASP A 187 -16.59 -0.95 -4.81
C ASP A 187 -15.85 -2.29 -4.98
N LEU A 188 -14.74 -2.30 -5.73
CA LEU A 188 -13.96 -3.50 -6.00
C LEU A 188 -12.72 -3.51 -5.13
N LEU A 189 -12.54 -4.58 -4.37
CA LEU A 189 -11.22 -4.98 -3.88
C LEU A 189 -10.59 -5.91 -4.90
N ILE A 190 -9.33 -5.66 -5.21
CA ILE A 190 -8.57 -6.45 -6.17
C ILE A 190 -7.34 -6.99 -5.45
N VAL A 191 -7.16 -8.30 -5.47
CA VAL A 191 -6.02 -9.02 -4.89
C VAL A 191 -5.27 -9.71 -6.03
N ALA A 192 -3.97 -9.44 -6.16
CA ALA A 192 -3.16 -9.91 -7.26
C ALA A 192 -1.89 -10.62 -6.77
N GLY A 193 -1.69 -11.84 -7.29
CA GLY A 193 -0.56 -12.70 -6.95
C GLY A 193 -0.61 -13.21 -5.51
N GLY A 194 0.55 -13.25 -4.85
CA GLY A 194 0.71 -13.81 -3.52
C GLY A 194 1.08 -15.30 -3.55
N VAL A 195 1.11 -15.93 -2.38
CA VAL A 195 1.47 -17.34 -2.18
C VAL A 195 0.21 -18.11 -1.82
N GLY A 196 -0.14 -19.11 -2.62
CA GLY A 196 -1.28 -19.99 -2.36
C GLY A 196 -1.01 -21.00 -1.25
N ALA A 197 -2.05 -21.73 -0.82
CA ALA A 197 -1.95 -22.76 0.22
C ALA A 197 -0.94 -23.90 -0.10
N ASN A 198 -0.62 -24.12 -1.37
CA ASN A 198 0.39 -25.07 -1.84
C ASN A 198 1.84 -24.54 -1.73
N GLY A 199 2.03 -23.34 -1.19
CA GLY A 199 3.34 -22.68 -1.05
C GLY A 199 3.89 -22.11 -2.36
N ARG A 200 3.12 -22.10 -3.45
CA ARG A 200 3.52 -21.57 -4.75
C ARG A 200 2.99 -20.17 -4.97
N ASP A 201 3.78 -19.34 -5.65
CA ASP A 201 3.33 -18.05 -6.13
C ASP A 201 2.16 -18.22 -7.10
N SER A 202 1.13 -17.39 -6.91
CA SER A 202 -0.02 -17.25 -7.78
C SER A 202 0.20 -16.12 -8.77
N ASN A 203 -0.42 -16.22 -9.94
CA ASN A 203 -0.63 -15.09 -10.86
C ASN A 203 -2.11 -14.68 -10.92
N SER A 204 -2.96 -15.23 -10.06
CA SER A 204 -4.39 -14.92 -10.05
C SER A 204 -4.62 -13.44 -9.70
N VAL A 205 -5.65 -12.87 -10.32
CA VAL A 205 -6.17 -11.54 -9.99
C VAL A 205 -7.63 -11.70 -9.62
N GLN A 206 -7.91 -11.70 -8.32
CA GLN A 206 -9.21 -11.97 -7.75
C GLN A 206 -9.88 -10.67 -7.32
N VAL A 207 -11.15 -10.52 -7.66
CA VAL A 207 -11.91 -9.29 -7.43
C VAL A 207 -13.10 -9.59 -6.54
N PHE A 208 -13.13 -8.96 -5.37
CA PHE A 208 -14.27 -9.00 -4.46
C PHE A 208 -15.07 -7.70 -4.60
N ASN A 209 -16.35 -7.84 -4.92
CA ASN A 209 -17.26 -6.70 -5.00
C ASN A 209 -17.96 -6.52 -3.64
N THR A 210 -17.75 -5.38 -2.98
CA THR A 210 -18.23 -5.14 -1.60
C THR A 210 -19.74 -4.95 -1.52
N LYS A 211 -20.40 -4.56 -2.62
CA LYS A 211 -21.86 -4.40 -2.68
C LYS A 211 -22.59 -5.72 -2.87
N THR A 212 -22.07 -6.57 -3.75
CA THR A 212 -22.70 -7.86 -4.08
C THR A 212 -22.16 -9.02 -3.25
N LEU A 213 -21.02 -8.81 -2.56
CA LEU A 213 -20.30 -9.81 -1.78
C LEU A 213 -19.89 -11.06 -2.58
N LYS A 214 -19.63 -10.85 -3.88
CA LYS A 214 -19.27 -11.90 -4.83
C LYS A 214 -17.85 -11.72 -5.34
N TRP A 215 -17.24 -12.87 -5.65
CA TRP A 215 -15.94 -12.96 -6.28
C TRP A 215 -16.07 -13.04 -7.79
N SER A 216 -15.11 -12.43 -8.47
CA SER A 216 -14.84 -12.58 -9.90
C SER A 216 -13.32 -12.58 -10.13
N ARG A 217 -12.88 -12.72 -11.37
CA ARG A 217 -11.45 -12.71 -11.74
C ARG A 217 -11.20 -11.77 -12.90
N LEU A 218 -10.04 -11.11 -12.89
CA LEU A 218 -9.49 -10.42 -14.07
C LEU A 218 -8.50 -11.35 -14.78
N ALA A 219 -7.94 -10.87 -15.89
CA ALA A 219 -6.82 -11.57 -16.52
C ALA A 219 -5.67 -11.75 -15.52
N ALA A 220 -5.07 -12.94 -15.53
CA ALA A 220 -3.95 -13.28 -14.67
C ALA A 220 -2.73 -12.38 -14.95
N LEU A 221 -1.92 -12.15 -13.92
CA LEU A 221 -0.63 -11.46 -14.06
C LEU A 221 0.26 -12.23 -15.07
N PRO A 222 1.10 -11.53 -15.87
CA PRO A 222 2.02 -12.17 -16.81
C PRO A 222 3.07 -13.06 -16.15
N GLN A 223 3.34 -12.85 -14.86
CA GLN A 223 4.29 -13.62 -14.06
C GLN A 223 3.67 -13.85 -12.68
N ALA A 224 3.75 -15.08 -12.17
CA ALA A 224 3.37 -15.38 -10.80
C ALA A 224 4.38 -14.77 -9.83
N SER A 225 3.89 -14.04 -8.84
CA SER A 225 4.73 -13.33 -7.88
C SER A 225 4.01 -13.01 -6.57
N SER A 226 4.79 -12.94 -5.49
CA SER A 226 4.36 -12.51 -4.17
C SER A 226 5.09 -11.23 -3.73
N GLY A 227 4.49 -10.49 -2.80
CA GLY A 227 5.08 -9.25 -2.26
C GLY A 227 5.19 -8.10 -3.27
N GLY A 228 4.44 -8.13 -4.37
CA GLY A 228 4.37 -7.01 -5.31
C GLY A 228 3.56 -5.83 -4.78
N ALA A 229 3.50 -4.76 -5.56
CA ALA A 229 2.69 -3.57 -5.33
C ALA A 229 1.54 -3.51 -6.33
N LEU A 230 0.32 -3.17 -5.88
CA LEU A 230 -0.85 -2.98 -6.74
C LEU A 230 -1.49 -1.63 -6.43
N GLY A 231 -1.62 -0.78 -7.43
CA GLY A 231 -2.18 0.56 -7.29
C GLY A 231 -3.17 0.91 -8.40
N VAL A 232 -4.02 1.89 -8.14
CA VAL A 232 -4.84 2.54 -9.18
C VAL A 232 -4.18 3.86 -9.56
N VAL A 233 -3.87 4.03 -10.85
CA VAL A 233 -3.28 5.25 -11.41
C VAL A 233 -4.08 5.64 -12.64
N ASP A 234 -4.60 6.86 -12.69
CA ASP A 234 -5.50 7.36 -13.73
C ASP A 234 -6.62 6.35 -14.06
N GLY A 235 -7.18 5.75 -13.01
CA GLY A 235 -8.25 4.74 -13.11
C GLY A 235 -7.81 3.38 -13.65
N ALA A 236 -6.55 3.16 -14.02
CA ALA A 236 -6.03 1.87 -14.44
C ALA A 236 -5.32 1.14 -13.30
N LEU A 237 -5.27 -0.19 -13.36
CA LEU A 237 -4.50 -0.97 -12.38
C LEU A 237 -3.05 -1.06 -12.82
N HIS A 238 -2.15 -0.86 -11.88
CA HIS A 238 -0.71 -0.99 -12.05
C HIS A 238 -0.20 -2.03 -11.06
N TYR A 239 0.55 -3.02 -11.54
CA TYR A 239 1.23 -4.00 -10.71
C TYR A 239 2.73 -3.88 -10.92
N ALA A 240 3.51 -3.81 -9.85
CA ALA A 240 4.96 -3.67 -9.94
C ALA A 240 5.71 -4.51 -8.91
N GLY A 241 6.86 -5.05 -9.32
CA GLY A 241 7.78 -5.77 -8.46
C GLY A 241 7.31 -7.15 -8.03
N GLY A 242 7.69 -7.54 -6.81
CA GLY A 242 7.45 -8.84 -6.22
C GLY A 242 8.62 -9.81 -6.40
N PHE A 243 8.56 -10.93 -5.69
CA PHE A 243 9.47 -12.07 -5.86
C PHE A 243 8.75 -13.13 -6.69
N SER A 244 9.47 -13.78 -7.60
CA SER A 244 8.96 -14.91 -8.36
C SER A 244 9.79 -16.15 -8.09
N GLN A 245 9.16 -17.16 -7.48
CA GLN A 245 9.75 -18.47 -7.23
C GLN A 245 10.11 -19.20 -8.53
N SER A 246 9.27 -19.14 -9.56
CA SER A 246 9.56 -19.84 -10.82
C SER A 246 10.75 -19.21 -11.56
N ALA A 247 10.92 -17.89 -11.46
CA ALA A 247 12.06 -17.20 -12.04
C ALA A 247 13.25 -17.03 -11.07
N GLN A 248 13.12 -17.49 -9.82
CA GLN A 248 14.10 -17.37 -8.73
C GLN A 248 14.69 -15.96 -8.60
N LYS A 249 13.85 -14.93 -8.75
CA LYS A 249 14.32 -13.54 -8.79
C LYS A 249 13.34 -12.54 -8.19
N VAL A 250 13.90 -11.46 -7.65
CA VAL A 250 13.16 -10.24 -7.35
C VAL A 250 12.92 -9.49 -8.65
N LEU A 251 11.68 -9.07 -8.89
CA LEU A 251 11.23 -8.44 -10.13
C LEU A 251 11.32 -6.92 -10.03
N SER A 252 11.73 -6.28 -11.12
CA SER A 252 11.52 -4.84 -11.38
C SER A 252 10.36 -4.58 -12.33
N ARG A 253 9.67 -5.63 -12.79
CA ARG A 253 8.62 -5.55 -13.80
C ARG A 253 7.49 -4.64 -13.34
N HIS A 254 6.99 -3.80 -14.23
CA HIS A 254 5.83 -2.95 -14.01
C HIS A 254 4.85 -3.15 -15.17
N VAL A 255 3.60 -3.49 -14.84
CA VAL A 255 2.56 -3.78 -15.83
C VAL A 255 1.30 -2.97 -15.53
N ARG A 256 0.61 -2.54 -16.58
CA ARG A 256 -0.68 -1.85 -16.51
C ARG A 256 -1.80 -2.70 -17.11
N TYR A 257 -2.94 -2.77 -16.43
CA TYR A 257 -4.14 -3.44 -16.93
C TYR A 257 -4.96 -2.50 -17.80
N ASN A 258 -5.25 -2.89 -19.04
CA ASN A 258 -6.03 -2.08 -19.99
C ASN A 258 -7.53 -2.43 -20.03
N GLY A 259 -8.02 -3.22 -19.08
CA GLY A 259 -9.40 -3.74 -19.05
C GLY A 259 -9.58 -5.10 -19.71
N LYS A 260 -8.58 -5.59 -20.45
CA LYS A 260 -8.59 -6.94 -21.06
C LYS A 260 -7.34 -7.74 -20.70
N MET A 261 -6.17 -7.11 -20.74
CA MET A 261 -4.88 -7.76 -20.50
C MET A 261 -3.91 -6.81 -19.81
N TRP A 262 -2.84 -7.39 -19.29
CA TRP A 262 -1.69 -6.66 -18.75
C TRP A 262 -0.70 -6.32 -19.85
N ARG A 263 -0.16 -5.10 -19.82
CA ARG A 263 0.88 -4.62 -20.73
C ARG A 263 2.08 -4.16 -19.92
N ASP A 264 3.27 -4.53 -20.37
CA ASP A 264 4.52 -4.03 -19.79
C ASP A 264 4.64 -2.52 -20.00
N LEU A 265 5.15 -1.86 -18.97
CA LEU A 265 5.59 -0.47 -18.95
C LEU A 265 7.09 -0.43 -18.58
N ASP A 266 7.64 0.78 -18.51
CA ASP A 266 8.99 0.97 -17.98
C ASP A 266 9.13 0.34 -16.59
N ALA A 267 10.16 -0.49 -16.47
CA ALA A 267 10.46 -1.20 -15.24
C ALA A 267 10.79 -0.23 -14.11
N MET A 268 10.55 -0.67 -12.89
CA MET A 268 11.02 0.04 -11.70
C MET A 268 12.54 0.23 -11.77
N PRO A 269 13.08 1.35 -11.23
CA PRO A 269 14.53 1.58 -11.18
C PRO A 269 15.29 0.46 -10.45
N GLN A 270 14.62 -0.20 -9.50
CA GLN A 270 15.17 -1.32 -8.74
C GLN A 270 14.09 -2.36 -8.47
N GLY A 271 14.42 -3.64 -8.66
CA GLY A 271 13.54 -4.75 -8.33
C GLY A 271 13.41 -4.95 -6.83
N ARG A 272 12.16 -5.07 -6.35
CA ARG A 272 11.82 -5.10 -4.91
C ARG A 272 10.56 -5.91 -4.63
N HIS A 273 10.44 -6.44 -3.41
CA HIS A 273 9.24 -7.10 -2.90
C HIS A 273 8.98 -6.72 -1.43
N GLN A 274 7.81 -7.05 -0.89
CA GLN A 274 7.36 -6.68 0.47
C GLN A 274 7.48 -5.16 0.72
N MET A 275 7.07 -4.39 -0.29
CA MET A 275 7.17 -2.93 -0.31
C MET A 275 5.91 -2.31 0.30
N ALA A 276 6.07 -1.14 0.90
CA ALA A 276 4.97 -0.22 1.10
C ALA A 276 4.61 0.41 -0.26
N TYR A 277 3.33 0.56 -0.56
CA TYR A 277 2.89 1.17 -1.82
C TYR A 277 1.55 1.88 -1.67
N ALA A 278 1.32 2.85 -2.56
CA ALA A 278 0.04 3.53 -2.69
C ALA A 278 -0.12 4.07 -4.10
N GLY A 279 -1.26 3.79 -4.73
CA GLY A 279 -1.68 4.42 -5.98
C GLY A 279 -2.81 5.41 -5.71
N SER A 280 -2.65 6.66 -6.14
CA SER A 280 -3.68 7.70 -6.05
C SER A 280 -3.50 8.74 -7.15
N GLY A 281 -4.60 9.15 -7.77
CA GLY A 281 -4.56 10.09 -8.90
C GLY A 281 -3.64 9.59 -10.01
N SER A 282 -2.66 10.41 -10.37
CA SER A 282 -1.64 10.11 -11.39
C SER A 282 -0.34 9.52 -10.84
N ALA A 283 -0.28 9.21 -9.54
CA ALA A 283 0.95 8.76 -8.88
C ALA A 283 0.84 7.33 -8.32
N PHE A 284 1.94 6.57 -8.44
CA PHE A 284 2.12 5.27 -7.82
C PHE A 284 3.43 5.23 -7.04
N PHE A 285 3.31 5.29 -5.73
CA PHE A 285 4.44 5.26 -4.80
C PHE A 285 4.80 3.83 -4.45
N ILE A 286 6.11 3.57 -4.41
CA ILE A 286 6.69 2.32 -3.93
C ILE A 286 7.88 2.63 -3.03
N ILE A 287 7.78 2.18 -1.79
CA ILE A 287 8.59 2.62 -0.66
C ILE A 287 9.19 1.40 0.05
N GLY A 288 10.50 1.43 0.27
CA GLY A 288 11.24 0.39 0.97
C GLY A 288 11.16 -0.96 0.27
N GLY A 289 11.04 -2.03 1.07
CA GLY A 289 10.99 -3.41 0.60
C GLY A 289 12.36 -4.08 0.57
N ALA A 290 12.38 -5.36 0.21
CA ALA A 290 13.60 -6.18 0.17
C ALA A 290 14.15 -6.34 -1.25
N LEU A 291 15.48 -6.28 -1.37
CA LEU A 291 16.20 -6.44 -2.65
C LEU A 291 16.57 -7.90 -2.95
N GLY A 292 16.77 -8.71 -1.91
CA GLY A 292 17.13 -10.12 -2.00
C GLY A 292 15.91 -11.04 -1.91
N GLY A 293 15.99 -12.19 -2.58
CA GLY A 293 14.98 -13.25 -2.51
C GLY A 293 15.28 -14.28 -1.41
N GLY A 294 14.24 -15.00 -0.97
CA GLY A 294 14.38 -16.08 0.03
C GLY A 294 14.97 -15.59 1.34
N PHE A 295 15.88 -16.37 1.94
CA PHE A 295 16.52 -16.03 3.23
C PHE A 295 17.21 -14.65 3.22
N TYR A 296 17.73 -14.20 2.08
CA TYR A 296 18.40 -12.92 1.97
C TYR A 296 17.46 -11.71 2.11
N SER A 297 16.14 -11.89 2.03
CA SER A 297 15.18 -10.79 2.23
C SER A 297 15.32 -10.13 3.61
N LEU A 298 15.74 -10.91 4.62
CA LEU A 298 15.93 -10.45 6.00
C LEU A 298 17.04 -9.41 6.16
N PHE A 299 18.00 -9.37 5.24
CA PHE A 299 19.21 -8.52 5.33
C PHE A 299 19.27 -7.46 4.22
N THR A 300 18.24 -7.38 3.38
CA THR A 300 18.25 -6.57 2.16
C THR A 300 17.12 -5.55 2.14
N GLY A 301 16.67 -5.12 3.32
CA GLY A 301 15.75 -3.98 3.45
C GLY A 301 16.29 -2.75 2.72
N SER A 302 15.40 -1.98 2.13
CA SER A 302 15.73 -0.80 1.33
C SER A 302 15.17 0.45 1.98
N SER A 303 15.91 1.55 1.91
CA SER A 303 15.40 2.89 2.23
C SER A 303 14.87 3.62 0.99
N ARG A 304 14.90 3.00 -0.19
CA ARG A 304 14.57 3.67 -1.44
C ARG A 304 13.09 3.97 -1.55
N ALA A 305 12.75 5.17 -2.00
CA ALA A 305 11.38 5.54 -2.35
C ALA A 305 11.35 6.01 -3.81
N HIS A 306 10.39 5.48 -4.58
CA HIS A 306 10.18 5.87 -5.96
C HIS A 306 8.71 6.20 -6.18
N VAL A 307 8.44 7.10 -7.11
CA VAL A 307 7.10 7.37 -7.62
C VAL A 307 7.09 7.18 -9.12
N PHE A 308 6.06 6.49 -9.62
CA PHE A 308 5.72 6.49 -11.03
C PHE A 308 4.60 7.49 -11.27
N THR A 309 4.75 8.33 -12.28
CA THR A 309 3.73 9.28 -12.72
C THR A 309 3.34 9.04 -14.16
N THR A 310 2.05 9.21 -14.47
CA THR A 310 1.52 9.26 -15.83
C THR A 310 1.47 10.71 -16.28
N ASP A 311 1.98 11.03 -17.47
CA ASP A 311 1.92 12.39 -18.01
C ASP A 311 0.47 12.81 -18.26
N ARG A 312 -0.06 13.69 -17.40
CA ARG A 312 -1.01 14.71 -17.81
C ARG A 312 -0.75 16.00 -17.05
N PRO A 313 -0.46 17.11 -17.74
CA PRO A 313 -0.83 18.42 -17.21
C PRO A 313 -2.33 18.37 -16.92
N SER A 314 -2.74 18.76 -15.72
CA SER A 314 -4.12 19.18 -15.49
C SER A 314 -4.34 20.44 -16.33
N ASN A 315 -4.71 20.28 -17.60
CA ASN A 315 -5.32 21.38 -18.34
C ASN A 315 -6.70 21.55 -17.70
N GLY A 316 -6.77 22.51 -16.77
CA GLY A 316 -8.03 23.02 -16.29
C GLY A 316 -8.78 23.64 -17.47
N GLU A 317 -10.01 23.16 -17.65
CA GLU A 317 -11.07 23.94 -18.31
C GLU A 317 -11.45 25.12 -17.41
#